data_AF-A0A1W9IDD8-F1
#
_entry.id   AF-A0A1W9IDD8-F1
#
_cell.length_a   1.000
_cell.length_b   1.000
_cell.length_c   1.000
_cell.angle_alpha   90.00
_cell.angle_beta   90.00
_cell.angle_gamma   90.00
#
_symmetry.space_group_name_H-M   'P 1'
#
loop_
_entity.id
_entity.type
_entity.pdbx_description
1 polymer ?
#
loop_
_entity_poly.entity_id
_entity_poly.type
_entity_poly.pdbx_seq_one_letter_code
_entity_poly.pdbx_strand_id
1 'polypeptide(L)' 'MITADLIAERAAVESYRDMIASIGPNDPTTRRVLEQILAQEAEHAENLTSLLMGERQSER' A
#
# COMPACT_ATOMS: atom_id res chain seq x y z
N MET A 1 -7.01 -15.24 3.83
CA MET A 1 -5.62 -14.82 4.04
C MET A 1 -5.30 -13.73 3.02
N ILE A 2 -4.99 -14.04 1.76
CA ILE A 2 -4.57 -13.05 0.74
C ILE A 2 -5.55 -11.86 0.54
N THR A 3 -6.86 -12.11 0.50
CA THR A 3 -7.85 -11.01 0.36
C THR A 3 -7.88 -10.08 1.58
N ALA A 4 -7.67 -10.62 2.79
CA ALA A 4 -7.61 -9.81 4.00
C ALA A 4 -6.32 -8.99 4.04
N ASP A 5 -5.21 -9.59 3.60
CA ASP A 5 -3.92 -8.89 3.46
C ASP A 5 -4.05 -7.74 2.44
N LEU A 6 -4.69 -7.97 1.29
CA LEU A 6 -4.94 -6.90 0.30
C LEU A 6 -5.81 -5.75 0.86
N ILE A 7 -6.79 -6.07 1.72
CA ILE A 7 -7.58 -5.04 2.40
C ILE A 7 -6.71 -4.24 3.36
N ALA A 8 -5.84 -4.90 4.12
CA ALA A 8 -4.92 -4.25 5.03
C ALA A 8 -3.93 -3.33 4.28
N GLU A 9 -3.33 -3.79 3.19
CA GLU A 9 -2.39 -2.98 2.39
C GLU A 9 -3.06 -1.72 1.82
N ARG A 10 -4.30 -1.83 1.34
CA ARG A 10 -5.05 -0.67 0.84
C ARG A 10 -5.35 0.34 1.94
N ALA A 11 -5.72 -0.14 3.13
CA ALA A 11 -5.93 0.72 4.29
C ALA A 11 -4.62 1.40 4.75
N ALA A 12 -3.49 0.69 4.68
CA ALA A 12 -2.17 1.24 4.97
C ALA A 12 -1.79 2.35 3.98
N VAL A 13 -2.00 2.12 2.67
CA VAL A 13 -1.77 3.13 1.62
C VAL A 13 -2.57 4.40 1.87
N GLU A 14 -3.86 4.29 2.22
CA GLU A 14 -4.69 5.44 2.56
C GLU A 14 -4.17 6.17 3.80
N SER A 15 -3.82 5.42 4.84
CA SER A 15 -3.29 5.98 6.09
C SER A 15 -1.99 6.75 5.88
N TYR A 16 -1.05 6.23 5.09
CA TYR A 16 0.20 6.91 4.81
C TYR A 16 0.02 8.17 3.95
N ARG A 17 -0.95 8.19 3.02
CA ARG A 17 -1.31 9.41 2.28
C ARG A 17 -1.80 10.51 3.21
N ASP A 18 -2.67 10.15 4.15
CA ASP A 18 -3.20 11.10 5.13
C ASP A 18 -2.09 11.63 6.06
N MET A 19 -1.19 10.76 6.51
CA MET A 19 -0.04 11.15 7.32
C MET A 19 0.90 12.11 6.55
N ILE A 20 1.23 11.80 5.30
CA ILE A 20 2.06 12.68 4.44
C ILE A 20 1.41 14.05 4.27
N ALA A 21 0.09 14.08 4.02
CA ALA A 21 -0.66 15.33 3.92
C ALA A 21 -0.65 16.11 5.24
N SER A 22 -0.77 15.42 6.39
CA SER A 22 -0.75 16.03 7.72
C SER A 22 0.61 16.59 8.12
N ILE A 23 1.72 15.97 7.71
CA ILE A 23 3.07 16.47 7.99
C ILE A 23 3.34 17.79 7.26
N GLY A 24 2.84 17.91 6.03
CA GLY A 24 3.04 19.10 5.22
C GLY A 24 4.50 19.34 4.83
N PRO A 25 4.89 20.59 4.50
CA PRO A 25 6.21 20.88 3.94
C PRO A 25 7.32 21.10 4.99
N ASN A 26 6.98 21.22 6.27
CA ASN A 26 7.91 21.68 7.30
C ASN A 26 8.82 20.58 7.87
N ASP A 27 8.51 19.31 7.62
CA ASP A 27 9.36 18.18 7.98
C ASP A 27 9.59 17.26 6.76
N PRO A 28 10.53 17.64 5.88
CA PRO A 28 10.85 16.87 4.68
C PRO A 28 11.53 15.53 5.01
N THR A 29 12.17 15.41 6.17
CA THR A 29 12.87 14.17 6.57
C THR A 29 11.85 13.08 6.88
N THR A 30 10.88 13.36 7.76
CA THR A 30 9.83 12.39 8.09
C THR A 30 8.95 12.12 6.88
N ARG A 31 8.61 13.16 6.11
CA ARG A 31 7.84 13.01 4.87
C ARG A 31 8.50 12.03 3.89
N ARG A 32 9.80 12.13 3.67
CA ARG A 32 10.53 11.23 2.75
C ARG A 32 10.47 9.77 3.20
N VAL A 33 10.55 9.52 4.51
CA VAL A 33 10.41 8.16 5.06
C VAL A 33 9.01 7.62 4.83
N LEU A 34 7.96 8.43 5.09
CA LEU A 34 6.58 7.99 4.84
C LEU A 34 6.29 7.77 3.35
N GLU A 35 6.86 8.58 2.46
CA GLU A 35 6.75 8.39 1.01
C GLU A 35 7.40 7.07 0.56
N GLN A 36 8.52 6.68 1.17
CA GLN A 36 9.16 5.39 0.91
C GLN A 36 8.28 4.22 1.37
N ILE A 37 7.70 4.31 2.57
CA ILE A 37 6.80 3.27 3.09
C ILE A 37 5.54 3.17 2.21
N LEU A 38 4.94 4.32 1.86
CA LEU A 38 3.78 4.37 0.95
C LEU A 38 4.06 3.65 -0.38
N ALA A 39 5.26 3.84 -0.94
CA ALA A 39 5.66 3.15 -2.17
C ALA A 39 5.72 1.63 -1.98
N GLN A 40 6.25 1.15 -0.86
CA GLN A 40 6.31 -0.28 -0.54
C GLN A 40 4.91 -0.88 -0.38
N GLU A 41 4.00 -0.24 0.37
CA GLU A 41 2.65 -0.78 0.55
C GLU A 41 1.84 -0.77 -0.76
N ALA A 42 2.09 0.21 -1.64
CA ALA A 42 1.48 0.22 -2.96
C ALA A 42 1.96 -0.97 -3.82
N GLU A 43 3.26 -1.28 -3.79
CA GLU A 43 3.83 -2.46 -4.45
C GLU A 43 3.28 -3.76 -3.86
N HIS A 44 3.17 -3.85 -2.53
CA HIS A 44 2.55 -5.00 -1.85
C HIS A 44 1.10 -5.21 -2.31
N ALA A 45 0.29 -4.15 -2.37
CA ALA A 45 -1.09 -4.23 -2.83
C ALA A 45 -1.20 -4.68 -4.30
N GLU A 46 -0.29 -4.24 -5.17
CA GLU A 46 -0.24 -4.66 -6.57
C GLU A 46 0.16 -6.14 -6.70
N ASN A 47 1.16 -6.57 -5.94
CA ASN A 47 1.61 -7.96 -5.89
C ASN A 47 0.47 -8.90 -5.42
N LEU A 48 -0.22 -8.55 -4.33
CA LEU A 48 -1.35 -9.32 -3.82
C LEU A 48 -2.52 -9.36 -4.81
N THR A 49 -2.77 -8.23 -5.51
CA THR A 49 -3.78 -8.20 -6.58
C THR A 49 -3.41 -9.16 -7.71
N SER A 50 -2.14 -9.17 -8.13
CA SER A 50 -1.64 -10.05 -9.18
C SER A 50 -1.76 -11.53 -8.80
N LEU A 51 -1.43 -11.88 -7.56
CA LEU A 51 -1.60 -13.24 -7.04
C LEU A 51 -3.08 -13.68 -7.06
N LEU A 52 -4.00 -12.84 -6.58
CA LEU A 52 -5.44 -13.14 -6.61
C LEU A 52 -5.98 -13.29 -8.04
N MET A 53 -5.45 -12.53 -9.00
CA MET A 53 -5.85 -12.66 -10.41
C MET A 53 -5.34 -13.96 -11.03
N GLY A 54 -4.10 -14.37 -10.69
CA GLY A 54 -3.52 -15.64 -11.12
C GLY A 54 -4.28 -16.85 -10.59
N GLU A 55 -4.67 -16.82 -9.31
CA GLU A 55 -5.51 -17.88 -8.71
C GLU A 55 -6.84 -18.05 -9.47
N ARG A 56 -7.53 -16.96 -9.79
CA ARG A 56 -8.81 -17.00 -10.54
C ARG A 56 -8.69 -17.53 -11.97
N GLN A 57 -7.49 -17.52 -12.57
CA GLN A 57 -7.26 -18.08 -13.90
C GLN A 57 -6.96 -19.58 -13.86
N SER A 58 -6.43 -20.09 -12.75
CA SER A 58 -6.15 -21.52 -12.56
C SER A 58 -7.41 -22.35 -12.25
N GLU A 59 -8.51 -21.71 -11.85
CA GLU A 59 -9.79 -22.35 -11.54
C GLU A 59 -10.74 -22.45 -12.75
N ARG A 60 -10.28 -22.09 -13.95
CA ARG A 60 -11.02 -22.19 -15.22
C ARG A 60 -10.43 -23.26 -16.12
#